data_AF-A0A7W1PAL5-F1
#
_entry.id   AF-A0A7W1PAL5-F1
#
_cell.length_a   1.000
_cell.length_b   1.000
_cell.length_c   1.000
_cell.angle_alpha   90.00
_cell.angle_beta   90.00
_cell.angle_gamma   90.00
#
_symmetry.space_group_name_H-M   'P 1'
#
loop_
_entity.id
_entity.type
_entity.pdbx_description
1 polymer ?
#
loop_
_entity_poly.entity_id
_entity_poly.type
_entity_poly.pdbx_seq_one_letter_code
_entity_poly.pdbx_strand_id
1 'polypeptide(L)'
;MRGESDRKVSTGSFFPHPRNPAGSDLPVDELIATYDSMISAGEPAFQKYLLMRKLPRLTRRQWNDAAPPRDAIEGALLADARKVRAAVAVPVICTGGFQTASLIAAAITRGDCDAVSVARPLIANNDLVEIFRSGQDRADRPCTYCNRCLVNVIENPLGCYEEARYPSRDAMIAEIMSVFDPPSFS
;
A
#
# COMPACT_ATOMS: atom_id res chain seq x y z
N MET A 1 -16.08 -2.18 -34.52
CA MET A 1 -16.66 -2.44 -33.18
C MET A 1 -16.32 -3.86 -32.78
N ARG A 2 -15.30 -4.05 -31.92
CA ARG A 2 -15.12 -5.28 -31.13
C ARG A 2 -14.85 -4.81 -29.71
N GLY A 3 -15.74 -5.17 -28.80
CA GLY A 3 -15.64 -4.81 -27.39
C GLY A 3 -14.45 -5.50 -26.76
N GLU A 4 -13.51 -4.71 -26.27
CA GLU A 4 -12.47 -5.16 -25.35
C GLU A 4 -13.17 -5.51 -24.03
N SER A 5 -13.22 -6.81 -23.71
CA SER A 5 -13.64 -7.23 -22.38
C SER A 5 -12.46 -6.96 -21.45
N ASP A 6 -12.59 -5.95 -20.62
CA ASP A 6 -11.57 -5.53 -19.67
C ASP A 6 -11.36 -6.65 -18.63
N ARG A 7 -10.37 -7.52 -18.88
CA ARG A 7 -10.11 -8.70 -18.05
C ARG A 7 -9.35 -8.29 -16.80
N LYS A 8 -10.10 -7.95 -15.75
CA LYS A 8 -9.56 -7.74 -14.41
C LYS A 8 -9.34 -9.09 -13.72
N VAL A 9 -8.07 -9.52 -13.61
CA VAL A 9 -7.70 -10.67 -12.77
C VAL A 9 -7.38 -10.14 -11.36
N SER A 10 -8.20 -10.52 -10.38
CA SER A 10 -7.94 -10.26 -8.96
C SER A 10 -7.53 -11.57 -8.28
N THR A 11 -6.41 -11.59 -7.56
CA THR A 11 -5.93 -12.78 -6.83
C THR A 11 -6.67 -13.06 -5.52
N GLY A 12 -7.87 -12.49 -5.36
CA GLY A 12 -8.70 -12.65 -4.17
C GLY A 12 -8.38 -11.65 -3.07
N SER A 13 -9.43 -11.30 -2.33
CA SER A 13 -9.46 -10.31 -1.25
C SER A 13 -9.26 -10.99 0.10
N PHE A 14 -8.04 -11.45 0.38
CA PHE A 14 -7.68 -11.88 1.74
C PHE A 14 -6.86 -10.78 2.41
N PHE A 15 -7.51 -9.64 2.66
CA PHE A 15 -7.00 -8.74 3.67
C PHE A 15 -7.50 -9.22 5.03
N PRO A 16 -6.61 -9.38 6.03
CA PRO A 16 -5.17 -9.15 5.97
C PRO A 16 -4.41 -10.39 5.44
N HIS A 17 -3.31 -10.20 4.68
CA HIS A 17 -2.31 -11.23 4.32
C HIS A 17 -0.86 -10.67 4.35
N PRO A 18 0.14 -11.38 4.90
CA PRO A 18 1.49 -10.84 5.14
C PRO A 18 2.26 -10.45 3.87
N ARG A 19 1.90 -11.04 2.72
CA ARG A 19 2.46 -10.68 1.41
C ARG A 19 1.56 -9.80 0.56
N ASN A 20 0.33 -9.49 1.00
CA ASN A 20 -0.62 -8.72 0.18
C ASN A 20 -1.56 -7.82 1.01
N PRO A 21 -1.28 -6.51 1.09
CA PRO A 21 -0.05 -5.85 0.65
C PRO A 21 1.09 -6.13 1.63
N ALA A 22 2.24 -6.56 1.11
CA ALA A 22 3.46 -6.71 1.90
C ALA A 22 3.80 -5.40 2.61
N GLY A 23 4.14 -5.49 3.90
CA GLY A 23 4.51 -4.35 4.73
C GLY A 23 5.65 -4.72 5.68
N SER A 24 6.34 -3.70 6.17
CA SER A 24 7.40 -3.85 7.18
C SER A 24 6.85 -4.14 8.58
N ASP A 25 5.55 -3.91 8.78
CA ASP A 25 4.88 -4.16 10.05
C ASP A 25 3.38 -4.49 9.85
N LEU A 26 2.83 -5.24 10.81
CA LEU A 26 1.39 -5.28 11.07
C LEU A 26 1.09 -4.42 12.31
N PRO A 27 0.45 -3.25 12.15
CA PRO A 27 0.10 -2.39 13.27
C PRO A 27 -1.12 -2.96 14.01
N VAL A 28 -0.91 -4.01 14.81
CA VAL A 28 -1.98 -4.78 15.44
C VAL A 28 -2.86 -3.91 16.36
N ASP A 29 -2.27 -2.94 17.05
CA ASP A 29 -3.02 -2.09 17.99
C ASP A 29 -4.04 -1.21 17.25
N GLU A 30 -3.63 -0.54 16.16
CA GLU A 30 -4.55 0.20 15.30
C GLU A 30 -5.49 -0.73 14.53
N LEU A 31 -5.00 -1.88 14.07
CA LEU A 31 -5.82 -2.86 13.37
C LEU A 31 -6.99 -3.29 14.23
N ILE A 32 -6.77 -3.66 15.50
CA ILE A 32 -7.85 -4.06 16.42
C ILE A 32 -8.90 -2.95 16.56
N ALA A 33 -8.48 -1.68 16.53
CA ALA A 33 -9.37 -0.54 16.67
C ALA A 33 -10.27 -0.32 15.45
N THR A 34 -9.82 -0.69 14.24
CA THR A 34 -10.55 -0.47 12.97
C THR A 34 -11.10 -1.75 12.31
N TYR A 35 -10.82 -2.92 12.89
CA TYR A 35 -11.18 -4.22 12.31
C TYR A 35 -12.65 -4.58 12.49
N ASP A 36 -13.37 -3.96 13.41
CA ASP A 36 -14.78 -4.25 13.67
C ASP A 36 -15.66 -4.04 12.44
N SER A 37 -15.39 -2.97 11.67
CA SER A 37 -15.99 -2.75 10.34
C SER A 37 -15.76 -3.90 9.35
N MET A 38 -14.71 -4.72 9.54
CA MET A 38 -14.41 -5.89 8.72
C MET A 38 -14.99 -7.20 9.27
N ILE A 39 -15.47 -7.25 10.52
CA ILE A 39 -16.01 -8.48 11.13
C ILE A 39 -17.22 -8.99 10.37
N SER A 40 -18.08 -8.10 9.89
CA SER A 40 -19.27 -8.43 9.11
C SER A 40 -18.95 -8.83 7.66
N ALA A 41 -17.74 -8.56 7.18
CA ALA A 41 -17.36 -8.67 5.77
C ALA A 41 -16.81 -10.06 5.35
N GLY A 42 -16.70 -11.05 6.24
CA GLY A 42 -16.41 -12.43 5.81
C GLY A 42 -15.94 -13.43 6.89
N GLU A 43 -15.84 -14.70 6.50
CA GLU A 43 -15.29 -15.78 7.32
C GLU A 43 -13.81 -16.06 6.98
N PRO A 44 -12.91 -16.26 7.97
CA PRO A 44 -13.12 -16.19 9.41
C PRO A 44 -12.63 -14.85 10.00
N ALA A 45 -13.21 -13.71 9.60
CA ALA A 45 -12.77 -12.39 10.09
C ALA A 45 -12.91 -12.27 11.61
N PHE A 46 -14.00 -12.75 12.20
CA PHE A 46 -14.20 -12.74 13.65
C PHE A 46 -13.16 -13.55 14.42
N GLN A 47 -12.78 -14.73 13.92
CA GLN A 47 -11.75 -15.56 14.57
C GLN A 47 -10.37 -14.90 14.50
N LYS A 48 -10.03 -14.31 13.34
CA LYS A 48 -8.80 -13.52 13.18
C LYS A 48 -8.78 -12.33 14.14
N TYR A 49 -9.90 -11.62 14.26
CA TYR A 49 -10.07 -10.53 15.22
C TYR A 49 -9.80 -10.98 16.66
N LEU A 50 -10.43 -12.07 17.09
CA LEU A 50 -10.21 -12.62 18.43
C LEU A 50 -8.74 -13.01 18.66
N LEU A 51 -8.09 -13.61 17.66
CA LEU A 51 -6.67 -13.97 17.75
C LEU A 51 -5.79 -12.71 17.92
N MET A 52 -6.01 -11.67 17.10
CA MET A 52 -5.27 -10.41 17.18
C MET A 52 -5.51 -9.72 18.53
N ARG A 53 -6.75 -9.70 19.01
CA ARG A 53 -7.11 -9.09 20.30
C ARG A 53 -6.54 -9.84 21.50
N LYS A 54 -6.48 -11.17 21.45
CA LYS A 54 -6.04 -12.01 22.58
C LYS A 54 -4.52 -12.21 22.62
N LEU A 55 -3.88 -12.28 21.45
CA LEU A 55 -2.45 -12.59 21.33
C LEU A 55 -1.69 -11.58 20.44
N PRO A 56 -1.81 -10.25 20.66
CA PRO A 56 -1.36 -9.22 19.72
C PRO A 56 0.14 -9.28 19.40
N ARG A 57 0.98 -9.60 20.41
CA ARG A 57 2.43 -9.70 20.21
C ARG A 57 2.82 -10.91 19.36
N LEU A 58 2.15 -12.04 19.55
CA LEU A 58 2.43 -13.26 18.81
C LEU A 58 1.92 -13.14 17.37
N THR A 59 0.72 -12.59 17.17
CA THR A 59 0.18 -12.35 15.82
C THR A 59 1.07 -11.39 15.04
N ARG A 60 1.46 -10.26 15.64
CA ARG A 60 2.39 -9.30 15.02
C ARG A 60 3.71 -9.96 14.64
N ARG A 61 4.30 -10.74 15.54
CA ARG A 61 5.56 -11.45 15.28
C ARG A 61 5.41 -12.45 14.13
N GLN A 62 4.45 -13.36 14.21
CA GLN A 62 4.23 -14.36 13.16
C GLN A 62 3.93 -13.71 11.81
N TRP A 63 3.22 -12.57 11.82
CA TRP A 63 2.95 -11.80 10.61
C TRP A 63 4.23 -11.26 9.98
N ASN A 64 5.05 -10.58 10.78
CA ASN A 64 6.27 -9.95 10.33
C ASN A 64 7.32 -10.98 9.93
N ASP A 65 7.35 -12.15 10.58
CA ASP A 65 8.19 -13.29 10.20
C ASP A 65 7.78 -13.87 8.82
N ALA A 66 6.50 -13.76 8.44
CA ALA A 66 5.98 -14.23 7.16
C ALA A 66 6.02 -13.16 6.04
N ALA A 67 6.14 -11.89 6.41
CA ALA A 67 6.25 -10.76 5.48
C ALA A 67 7.65 -10.72 4.85
N PRO A 68 7.78 -10.26 3.59
CA PRO A 68 9.09 -10.01 3.01
C PRO A 68 9.79 -8.86 3.77
N PRO A 69 11.13 -8.86 3.82
CA PRO A 69 11.87 -7.77 4.44
C PRO A 69 11.63 -6.46 3.67
N ARG A 70 11.77 -5.32 4.37
CA ARG A 70 11.38 -4.00 3.87
C ARG A 70 12.02 -3.63 2.52
N ASP A 71 13.29 -3.97 2.35
CA ASP A 71 14.10 -3.74 1.15
C ASP A 71 13.66 -4.58 -0.06
N ALA A 72 12.96 -5.70 0.18
CA ALA A 72 12.41 -6.55 -0.87
C ALA A 72 10.96 -6.19 -1.28
N ILE A 73 10.35 -5.17 -0.65
CA ILE A 73 8.96 -4.77 -0.97
C ILE A 73 8.89 -4.05 -2.31
N GLU A 74 9.86 -3.17 -2.58
CA GLU A 74 9.83 -2.32 -3.77
C GLU A 74 10.08 -3.14 -5.05
N GLY A 75 9.13 -3.11 -5.98
CA GLY A 75 9.20 -3.87 -7.22
C GLY A 75 8.94 -5.38 -7.06
N ALA A 76 8.43 -5.84 -5.90
CA ALA A 76 8.23 -7.27 -5.62
C ALA A 76 7.40 -8.03 -6.67
N LEU A 77 6.49 -7.34 -7.37
CA LEU A 77 5.62 -7.93 -8.40
C LEU A 77 6.16 -7.80 -9.83
N LEU A 78 7.34 -7.20 -10.05
CA LEU A 78 7.89 -6.99 -11.41
C LEU A 78 8.11 -8.30 -12.18
N ALA A 79 8.55 -9.36 -11.49
CA ALA A 79 8.75 -10.67 -12.12
C ALA A 79 7.43 -11.26 -12.64
N ASP A 80 6.32 -11.04 -11.92
CA ASP A 80 5.00 -11.51 -12.34
C ASP A 80 4.39 -10.59 -13.39
N ALA A 81 4.56 -9.27 -13.27
CA ALA A 81 4.15 -8.30 -14.28
C ALA A 81 4.79 -8.60 -15.64
N ARG A 82 6.08 -8.96 -15.66
CA ARG A 82 6.79 -9.35 -16.89
C ARG A 82 6.17 -10.58 -17.56
N LYS A 83 5.79 -11.60 -16.77
CA LYS A 83 5.13 -12.81 -17.29
C LYS A 83 3.76 -12.46 -17.87
N VAL A 84 3.00 -11.61 -17.18
CA VAL A 84 1.68 -11.14 -17.66
C VAL A 84 1.85 -10.36 -18.96
N ARG A 85 2.78 -9.40 -19.00
CA ARG A 85 3.06 -8.59 -20.19
C ARG A 85 3.46 -9.42 -21.40
N ALA A 86 4.24 -10.49 -21.20
CA ALA A 86 4.58 -11.41 -22.29
C ALA A 86 3.37 -12.20 -22.84
N ALA A 87 2.28 -12.30 -22.07
CA ALA A 87 1.10 -13.10 -22.41
C ALA A 87 -0.09 -12.28 -22.93
N VAL A 88 -0.06 -10.95 -22.86
CA VAL A 88 -1.18 -10.07 -23.24
C VAL A 88 -0.75 -9.00 -24.23
N ALA A 89 -1.69 -8.55 -25.08
CA ALA A 89 -1.45 -7.47 -26.03
C ALA A 89 -1.82 -6.08 -25.49
N VAL A 90 -2.53 -6.02 -24.36
CA VAL A 90 -2.94 -4.77 -23.71
C VAL A 90 -1.87 -4.26 -22.75
N PRO A 91 -1.80 -2.95 -22.46
CA PRO A 91 -0.83 -2.41 -21.52
C PRO A 91 -0.93 -3.01 -20.11
N VAL A 92 0.20 -3.27 -19.46
CA VAL A 92 0.30 -3.82 -18.11
C VAL A 92 0.81 -2.78 -17.12
N ILE A 93 0.02 -2.49 -16.09
CA ILE A 93 0.38 -1.62 -14.98
C ILE A 93 0.80 -2.48 -13.77
N CYS A 94 2.01 -2.28 -13.25
CA CYS A 94 2.53 -3.02 -12.10
C CYS A 94 2.35 -2.23 -10.80
N THR A 95 1.68 -2.82 -9.80
CA THR A 95 1.76 -2.35 -8.41
C THR A 95 3.01 -2.94 -7.76
N GLY A 96 3.70 -2.24 -6.86
CA GLY A 96 4.90 -2.83 -6.25
C GLY A 96 5.53 -2.02 -5.12
N GLY A 97 4.80 -1.12 -4.45
CA GLY A 97 5.39 -0.27 -3.42
C GLY A 97 6.45 0.71 -3.95
N PHE A 98 6.42 1.03 -5.24
CA PHE A 98 7.37 1.92 -5.90
C PHE A 98 7.45 3.31 -5.26
N GLN A 99 8.67 3.76 -4.94
CA GLN A 99 8.97 5.08 -4.39
C GLN A 99 10.37 5.61 -4.79
N THR A 100 11.09 4.87 -5.62
CA THR A 100 12.40 5.23 -6.17
C THR A 100 12.31 5.41 -7.69
N ALA A 101 12.60 6.62 -8.18
CA ALA A 101 12.44 7.01 -9.58
C ALA A 101 13.30 6.16 -10.52
N SER A 102 14.57 5.93 -10.18
CA SER A 102 15.52 5.13 -10.96
C SER A 102 15.08 3.68 -11.12
N LEU A 103 14.51 3.08 -10.05
CA LEU A 103 13.96 1.72 -10.08
C LEU A 103 12.73 1.64 -11.01
N ILE A 104 11.82 2.62 -10.90
CA ILE A 104 10.63 2.73 -11.77
C ILE A 104 11.05 2.86 -13.24
N ALA A 105 11.95 3.80 -13.54
CA ALA A 105 12.44 4.05 -14.89
C ALA A 105 13.13 2.81 -15.47
N ALA A 106 13.94 2.12 -14.68
CA ALA A 106 14.60 0.90 -15.09
C ALA A 106 13.60 -0.24 -15.35
N ALA A 107 12.56 -0.40 -14.54
CA ALA A 107 11.52 -1.41 -14.74
C ALA A 107 10.76 -1.20 -16.06
N ILE A 108 10.37 0.04 -16.35
CA ILE A 108 9.68 0.39 -17.60
C ILE A 108 10.62 0.21 -18.79
N THR A 109 11.86 0.70 -18.69
CA THR A 109 12.87 0.59 -19.77
C THR A 109 13.22 -0.86 -20.12
N ARG A 110 13.30 -1.74 -19.12
CA ARG A 110 13.51 -3.19 -19.32
C ARG A 110 12.30 -3.92 -19.90
N GLY A 111 11.15 -3.23 -20.02
CA GLY A 111 9.90 -3.81 -20.48
C GLY A 111 9.30 -4.80 -19.47
N ASP A 112 9.54 -4.61 -18.16
CA ASP A 112 8.91 -5.42 -17.11
C ASP A 112 7.41 -5.08 -16.98
N CYS A 113 7.04 -3.82 -17.22
CA CYS A 113 5.67 -3.29 -17.26
C CYS A 113 5.61 -2.03 -18.14
N ASP A 114 4.42 -1.63 -18.58
CA ASP A 114 4.23 -0.40 -19.37
C ASP A 114 4.03 0.85 -18.50
N ALA A 115 3.54 0.67 -17.27
CA ALA A 115 3.51 1.69 -16.23
C ALA A 115 3.57 1.06 -14.83
N VAL A 116 3.81 1.89 -13.82
CA VAL A 116 3.69 1.50 -12.41
C VAL A 116 2.49 2.19 -11.77
N SER A 117 1.87 1.54 -10.80
CA SER A 117 0.90 2.16 -9.91
C SER A 117 1.53 2.37 -8.53
N VAL A 118 1.23 3.51 -7.93
CA VAL A 118 1.75 3.91 -6.61
C VAL A 118 0.55 4.27 -5.73
N ALA A 119 0.56 3.76 -4.50
CA ALA A 119 -0.51 4.04 -3.52
C ALA A 119 0.10 4.54 -2.22
N ARG A 120 0.59 3.64 -1.36
CA ARG A 120 1.16 3.99 -0.04
C ARG A 120 2.28 5.03 -0.10
N PRO A 121 3.22 4.99 -1.08
CA PRO A 121 4.22 6.05 -1.20
C PRO A 121 3.68 7.41 -1.62
N LEU A 122 2.58 7.47 -2.40
CA LEU A 122 1.89 8.72 -2.72
C LEU A 122 1.10 9.24 -1.52
N ILE A 123 0.44 8.37 -0.75
CA ILE A 123 -0.20 8.75 0.52
C ILE A 123 0.85 9.31 1.50
N ALA A 124 2.06 8.77 1.46
CA ALA A 124 3.15 9.23 2.29
C ALA A 124 3.71 10.59 1.81
N ASN A 125 3.85 10.79 0.51
CA ASN A 125 4.44 11.99 -0.09
C ASN A 125 3.54 12.41 -1.26
N ASN A 126 2.60 13.32 -1.01
CA ASN A 126 1.60 13.73 -2.01
C ASN A 126 2.24 14.39 -3.24
N ASP A 127 3.44 14.94 -3.08
CA ASP A 127 4.28 15.57 -4.09
C ASP A 127 5.31 14.61 -4.72
N LEU A 128 5.21 13.29 -4.50
CA LEU A 128 6.21 12.31 -4.98
C LEU A 128 6.50 12.42 -6.48
N VAL A 129 5.49 12.72 -7.30
CA VAL A 129 5.68 12.92 -8.75
C VAL A 129 6.50 14.18 -9.03
N GLU A 130 6.26 15.27 -8.30
CA GLU A 130 7.03 16.50 -8.41
C GLU A 130 8.47 16.33 -7.91
N ILE A 131 8.66 15.56 -6.85
CA ILE A 131 9.98 15.12 -6.36
C ILE A 131 10.74 14.42 -7.48
N PHE A 132 10.13 13.43 -8.13
CA PHE A 132 10.76 12.75 -9.27
C PHE A 132 11.03 13.69 -10.45
N ARG A 133 10.08 14.58 -10.76
CA ARG A 133 10.21 15.58 -11.84
C ARG A 133 11.36 16.56 -11.60
N SER A 134 11.66 16.88 -10.33
CA SER A 134 12.80 17.74 -9.95
C SER A 134 14.17 17.06 -10.11
N GLY A 135 14.19 15.75 -10.44
CA GLY A 135 15.41 14.94 -10.55
C GLY A 135 15.82 14.25 -9.25
N GLN A 136 15.04 14.40 -8.18
CA GLN A 136 15.29 13.69 -6.93
C GLN A 136 14.80 12.24 -7.03
N ASP A 137 15.68 11.30 -6.71
CA ASP A 137 15.40 9.87 -6.91
C ASP A 137 14.39 9.31 -5.89
N ARG A 138 14.31 9.91 -4.70
CA ARG A 138 13.46 9.46 -3.59
C ARG A 138 13.14 10.63 -2.66
N ALA A 139 11.93 10.66 -2.13
CA ALA A 139 11.55 11.63 -1.11
C ALA A 139 12.44 11.53 0.15
N ASP A 140 12.68 12.66 0.82
CA ASP A 140 13.49 12.72 2.05
C ASP A 140 12.93 11.86 3.18
N ARG A 141 11.59 11.72 3.22
CA ARG A 141 10.86 10.91 4.21
C ARG A 141 10.06 9.82 3.49
N PRO A 142 10.73 8.78 2.96
CA PRO A 142 10.06 7.76 2.17
C PRO A 142 9.02 6.98 3.00
N CYS A 143 8.09 6.31 2.32
CA CYS A 143 7.16 5.40 2.96
C CYS A 143 7.93 4.30 3.71
N THR A 144 7.51 4.03 4.95
CA THR A 144 8.09 2.96 5.78
C THR A 144 7.53 1.59 5.45
N TYR A 145 6.46 1.52 4.64
CA TYR A 145 5.66 0.32 4.36
C TYR A 145 4.99 -0.28 5.60
N CYS A 146 4.75 0.50 6.66
CA CYS A 146 4.20 0.02 7.93
C CYS A 146 2.72 -0.39 7.90
N ASN A 147 2.03 -0.23 6.78
CA ASN A 147 0.59 -0.51 6.61
C ASN A 147 -0.37 0.26 7.55
N ARG A 148 0.10 1.24 8.32
CA ARG A 148 -0.76 2.07 9.19
C ARG A 148 -1.85 2.82 8.41
N CYS A 149 -1.54 3.34 7.23
CA CYS A 149 -2.55 3.95 6.34
C CYS A 149 -3.65 2.97 5.93
N LEU A 150 -3.30 1.71 5.69
CA LEU A 150 -4.23 0.68 5.24
C LEU A 150 -5.18 0.23 6.34
N VAL A 151 -4.70 0.14 7.59
CA VAL A 151 -5.60 -0.20 8.71
C VAL A 151 -6.50 0.96 9.08
N ASN A 152 -6.04 2.20 8.88
CA ASN A 152 -6.80 3.40 9.22
C ASN A 152 -7.87 3.77 8.19
N VAL A 153 -7.64 3.56 6.88
CA VAL A 153 -8.57 4.00 5.81
C VAL A 153 -9.98 3.39 5.90
N ILE A 154 -10.17 2.35 6.72
CA ILE A 154 -11.48 1.73 6.94
C ILE A 154 -12.42 2.67 7.70
N GLU A 155 -11.90 3.39 8.69
CA GLU A 155 -12.71 4.19 9.63
C GLU A 155 -12.23 5.63 9.79
N ASN A 156 -10.99 5.92 9.38
CA ASN A 156 -10.37 7.22 9.50
C ASN A 156 -10.06 7.80 8.11
N PRO A 157 -9.88 9.14 8.00
CA PRO A 157 -9.56 9.78 6.73
C PRO A 157 -8.31 9.18 6.05
N LEU A 158 -8.28 9.21 4.71
CA LEU A 158 -7.14 8.71 3.96
C LEU A 158 -5.89 9.54 4.26
N GLY A 159 -4.83 8.90 4.76
CA GLY A 159 -3.55 9.57 4.98
C GLY A 159 -2.48 8.66 5.57
N CYS A 160 -1.29 9.21 5.84
CA CYS A 160 -0.18 8.47 6.44
C CYS A 160 -0.18 8.59 7.97
N TYR A 161 -0.38 7.46 8.65
CA TYR A 161 -0.46 7.39 10.12
C TYR A 161 0.87 7.00 10.79
N GLU A 162 2.01 7.16 10.10
CA GLU A 162 3.32 6.90 10.68
C GLU A 162 3.82 8.16 11.40
N GLU A 163 3.57 8.25 12.71
CA GLU A 163 3.88 9.43 13.52
C GLU A 163 5.34 9.87 13.40
N ALA A 164 6.29 8.92 13.26
CA ALA A 164 7.72 9.22 13.14
C ALA A 164 8.08 10.01 11.87
N ARG A 165 7.18 10.13 10.89
CA ARG A 165 7.37 10.95 9.67
C ARG A 165 7.04 12.42 9.89
N TYR A 166 6.37 12.75 10.98
CA TYR A 166 5.87 14.08 11.29
C TYR A 166 6.61 14.69 12.49
N PRO A 167 6.72 16.02 12.55
CA PRO A 167 7.32 16.69 13.72
C PRO A 167 6.44 16.54 14.97
N SER A 168 5.14 16.33 14.81
CA SER A 168 4.18 16.09 15.88
C SER A 168 2.96 15.33 15.37
N ARG A 169 2.19 14.74 16.29
CA ARG A 169 0.90 14.12 16.00
C ARG A 169 -0.12 15.11 15.42
N ASP A 170 -0.10 16.36 15.87
CA ASP A 170 -0.99 17.41 15.35
C ASP A 170 -0.65 17.77 13.90
N ALA A 171 0.64 17.80 13.54
CA ALA A 171 1.07 18.02 12.16
C ALA A 171 0.64 16.87 11.24
N MET A 172 0.73 15.63 11.73
CA MET A 172 0.21 14.45 11.03
C MET A 172 -1.30 14.59 10.79
N ILE A 173 -2.07 14.89 11.83
CA ILE A 173 -3.53 15.06 11.73
C ILE A 173 -3.88 16.18 10.75
N ALA A 174 -3.18 17.32 10.81
CA ALA A 174 -3.41 18.44 9.90
C ALA A 174 -3.19 18.05 8.43
N GLU A 175 -2.12 17.30 8.13
CA GLU A 175 -1.87 16.81 6.76
C GLU A 175 -2.93 15.78 6.33
N ILE A 176 -3.31 14.84 7.20
CA ILE A 176 -4.36 13.85 6.90
C ILE A 176 -5.70 14.54 6.59
N MET A 177 -6.07 15.55 7.37
CA MET A 177 -7.33 16.27 7.18
C MET A 177 -7.36 17.13 5.91
N SER A 178 -6.20 17.40 5.29
CA SER A 178 -6.13 18.14 4.02
C SER A 178 -6.82 17.39 2.86
N VAL A 179 -7.09 16.09 2.99
CA VAL A 179 -7.86 15.31 2.01
C VAL A 179 -9.28 15.85 1.79
N PHE A 180 -9.82 16.63 2.74
CA PHE A 180 -11.14 17.25 2.63
C PHE A 180 -11.09 18.68 2.06
N ASP A 181 -9.93 19.15 1.60
CA ASP A 181 -9.74 20.49 1.03
C ASP A 181 -9.26 20.41 -0.44
N PRO A 182 -9.92 21.09 -1.41
CA PRO A 182 -11.18 21.80 -1.27
C PRO A 182 -12.34 20.83 -0.94
N PRO A 183 -13.36 21.29 -0.20
CA PRO A 183 -14.50 20.45 0.12
C PRO A 183 -15.18 19.99 -1.17
N SER A 184 -15.54 18.71 -1.22
CA SER A 184 -16.05 18.03 -2.42
C SER A 184 -17.36 18.60 -2.99
N PHE A 185 -18.02 19.52 -2.27
CA PHE A 185 -19.28 20.16 -2.65
C PHE A 185 -19.28 21.68 -2.36
N SER A 186 -18.21 22.38 -2.74
CA SER A 186 -18.13 23.86 -2.69
C SER A 186 -18.79 24.54 -3.89
#